data_AF-A0A2G9UF73-F1
#
_entry.id   AF-A0A2G9UF73-F1
#
_cell.length_a   1.000
_cell.length_b   1.000
_cell.length_c   1.000
_cell.angle_alpha   90.00
_cell.angle_beta   90.00
_cell.angle_gamma   90.00
#
_symmetry.space_group_name_H-M   'P 1'
#
loop_
_entity.id
_entity.type
_entity.pdbx_description
1 polymer ?
#
loop_
_entity_poly.entity_id
_entity_poly.type
_entity_poly.pdbx_seq_one_letter_code
_entity_poly.pdbx_strand_id
1 'polypeptide(L)'
;MEDVAGPCNFSQSWTPIAAHQKIPNASYFQVLDYIRRGCSCNNGSVHVAAVGEWKELTSPAYPLSYCNNMLCVTTITAPEGHHVVLNITDFYTEPYKDVLAIFDGQNITGEHMGLFHGKRKFPYLIRNTNESLSLVFKSDHDVCYRGYRLLFSAELNGDVVDADAGTSTHFSTIVIILLSILVVIAIVVKVIRRFYFVEKTLELIVWCRRSRGVYLNEAKASPFYKKFGLDYTIANITYTNKILVHT
;
A
#
# COMPACT_ATOMS: atom_id res chain seq x y z
N MET A 1 17.61 31.61 25.91
CA MET A 1 16.41 32.35 26.30
C MET A 1 15.62 31.44 27.22
N GLU A 2 15.48 31.80 28.49
CA GLU A 2 14.55 31.11 29.39
C GLU A 2 13.13 31.38 28.91
N ASP A 3 12.32 30.32 28.82
CA ASP A 3 10.89 30.44 28.52
C ASP A 3 10.19 31.01 29.75
N VAL A 4 10.06 32.34 29.78
CA VAL A 4 9.38 33.05 30.87
C VAL A 4 7.88 32.79 30.76
N ALA A 5 7.29 32.30 31.86
CA ALA A 5 5.84 32.20 32.01
C ALA A 5 5.20 33.56 31.71
N GLY A 6 4.20 33.60 30.84
CA GLY A 6 3.55 34.84 30.42
C GLY A 6 2.03 34.75 30.49
N PRO A 7 1.34 35.90 30.57
CA PRO A 7 -0.12 35.94 30.49
C PRO A 7 -0.60 35.44 29.13
N CYS A 8 -1.69 34.68 29.12
CA CYS A 8 -2.23 34.02 27.93
C CYS A 8 -3.08 34.87 27.01
N ASN A 9 -3.19 36.15 27.33
CA ASN A 9 -3.92 37.09 26.51
C ASN A 9 -3.16 37.37 25.21
N PHE A 10 -3.46 36.58 24.20
CA PHE A 10 -3.21 36.93 22.79
C PHE A 10 -3.99 38.19 22.36
N SER A 11 -4.89 38.71 23.22
CA SER A 11 -5.55 40.01 23.06
C SER A 11 -4.64 41.21 23.37
N GLN A 12 -3.41 41.01 23.83
CA GLN A 12 -2.44 42.09 24.01
C GLN A 12 -1.22 41.87 23.11
N SER A 13 -1.35 42.38 21.88
CA SER A 13 -0.26 43.01 21.11
C SER A 13 1.03 42.18 20.91
N TRP A 14 1.00 41.11 20.14
CA TRP A 14 2.18 40.82 19.33
C TRP A 14 2.16 41.82 18.17
N THR A 15 3.02 42.85 18.23
CA THR A 15 3.28 43.61 17.00
C THR A 15 3.87 42.62 15.98
N PRO A 16 3.58 42.78 14.67
CA PRO A 16 4.17 41.93 13.63
C PRO A 16 5.69 41.81 13.75
N ILE A 17 6.35 42.85 14.28
CA ILE A 17 7.80 42.93 14.51
C ILE A 17 8.27 41.90 15.57
N ALA A 18 7.59 41.80 16.71
CA ALA A 18 7.98 40.86 17.78
C ALA A 18 7.77 39.39 17.40
N ALA A 19 6.73 39.11 16.58
CA ALA A 19 6.51 37.78 16.01
C ALA A 19 7.56 37.43 14.94
N HIS A 20 7.95 38.38 14.09
CA HIS A 20 8.98 38.18 13.06
C HIS A 20 10.35 37.85 13.68
N GLN A 21 10.69 38.44 14.82
CA GLN A 21 11.93 38.15 15.55
C GLN A 21 11.98 36.71 16.10
N LYS A 22 10.82 36.09 16.38
CA LYS A 22 10.71 34.72 16.87
C LYS A 22 10.52 33.66 15.77
N ILE A 23 10.15 34.08 14.55
CA ILE A 23 10.01 33.19 13.38
C ILE A 23 10.95 33.68 12.28
N PRO A 24 12.27 33.49 12.43
CA PRO A 24 13.22 33.89 11.41
C PRO A 24 12.89 33.14 10.13
N ASN A 25 12.69 33.88 9.03
CA ASN A 25 12.36 33.42 7.66
C ASN A 25 10.88 33.35 7.25
N ALA A 26 9.91 33.74 8.09
CA ALA A 26 8.50 33.84 7.67
C ALA A 26 8.20 35.20 7.01
N SER A 27 7.49 35.22 5.89
CA SER A 27 7.02 36.45 5.24
C SER A 27 6.04 37.23 6.13
N TYR A 28 5.90 38.53 5.89
CA TYR A 28 4.96 39.39 6.63
C TYR A 28 3.51 38.86 6.60
N PHE A 29 3.04 38.35 5.46
CA PHE A 29 1.70 37.74 5.35
C PHE A 29 1.57 36.44 6.14
N GLN A 30 2.60 35.61 6.19
CA GLN A 30 2.63 34.41 7.03
C GLN A 30 2.59 34.78 8.51
N VAL A 31 3.30 35.83 8.92
CA VAL A 31 3.25 36.37 10.29
C VAL A 31 1.84 36.88 10.63
N LEU A 32 1.17 37.59 9.72
CA LEU A 32 -0.20 38.08 9.95
C LEU A 32 -1.26 36.97 9.99
N ASP A 33 -1.14 35.95 9.13
CA ASP A 33 -2.03 34.78 9.15
C ASP A 33 -1.82 33.96 10.43
N TYR A 34 -0.57 33.79 10.83
CA TYR A 34 -0.19 33.16 12.10
C TYR A 34 -0.75 33.90 13.32
N ILE A 35 -0.69 35.24 13.34
CA ILE A 35 -1.32 36.07 14.40
C ILE A 35 -2.85 35.89 14.40
N ARG A 36 -3.50 35.76 13.23
CA ARG A 36 -4.95 35.55 13.14
C ARG A 36 -5.41 34.16 13.54
N ARG A 37 -4.60 33.13 13.30
CA ARG A 37 -4.94 31.71 13.56
C ARG A 37 -4.38 31.18 14.88
N GLY A 38 -3.52 31.93 15.56
CA GLY A 38 -2.71 31.47 16.70
C GLY A 38 -3.51 30.83 17.83
N CYS A 39 -4.76 31.22 18.05
CA CYS A 39 -5.58 30.74 19.18
C CYS A 39 -6.80 29.93 18.78
N SER A 40 -6.70 29.09 17.75
CA SER A 40 -7.79 28.16 17.42
C SER A 40 -7.26 26.78 17.12
N CYS A 41 -7.96 25.78 17.66
CA CYS A 41 -7.86 24.41 17.24
C CYS A 41 -9.25 23.95 16.81
N ASN A 42 -9.32 23.17 15.74
CA ASN A 42 -10.56 22.53 15.35
C ASN A 42 -10.79 21.36 16.30
N ASN A 43 -11.74 21.50 17.22
CA ASN A 43 -12.08 20.44 18.15
C ASN A 43 -12.64 19.23 17.38
N GLY A 44 -11.94 18.09 17.41
CA GLY A 44 -12.24 16.92 16.59
C GLY A 44 -11.46 16.89 15.26
N SER A 45 -10.29 17.51 15.18
CA SER A 45 -9.44 17.40 13.99
C SER A 45 -8.96 15.97 13.80
N VAL A 46 -8.97 15.46 12.57
CA VAL A 46 -8.51 14.12 12.23
C VAL A 46 -7.29 14.22 11.31
N HIS A 47 -6.22 13.50 11.66
CA HIS A 47 -4.98 13.44 10.90
C HIS A 47 -4.67 11.99 10.52
N VAL A 48 -4.08 11.79 9.35
CA VAL A 48 -3.70 10.45 8.86
C VAL A 48 -2.18 10.29 8.96
N ALA A 49 -1.75 9.31 9.76
CA ALA A 49 -0.37 8.88 9.86
C ALA A 49 -0.02 8.02 8.63
N ALA A 50 1.23 8.12 8.16
CA ALA A 50 1.73 7.30 7.07
C ALA A 50 3.03 6.61 7.50
N VAL A 51 3.29 5.45 6.90
CA VAL A 51 4.48 4.64 7.23
C VAL A 51 5.71 5.31 6.64
N GLY A 52 6.74 5.51 7.46
CA GLY A 52 7.99 6.15 7.03
C GLY A 52 7.89 7.66 6.82
N GLU A 53 6.76 8.30 7.15
CA GLU A 53 6.58 9.74 7.08
C GLU A 53 6.28 10.30 8.48
N TRP A 54 7.12 11.23 8.94
CA TRP A 54 6.89 11.96 10.18
C TRP A 54 6.19 13.28 9.90
N LYS A 55 4.95 13.40 10.37
CA LYS A 55 4.15 14.63 10.29
C LYS A 55 4.17 15.34 11.63
N GLU A 56 4.06 16.66 11.58
CA GLU A 56 4.12 17.52 12.76
C GLU A 56 2.71 17.92 13.22
N LEU A 57 2.53 17.93 14.55
CA LEU A 57 1.37 18.51 15.22
C LEU A 57 1.85 19.34 16.40
N THR A 58 1.29 20.54 16.56
CA THR A 58 1.68 21.47 17.61
C THR A 58 0.48 22.00 18.35
N SER A 59 0.71 22.48 19.57
CA SER A 59 -0.27 23.35 20.24
C SER A 59 -0.54 24.60 19.38
N PRO A 60 -1.73 25.19 19.49
CA PRO A 60 -2.02 26.47 18.85
C PRO A 60 -0.95 27.52 19.22
N ALA A 61 -0.59 28.36 18.25
CA ALA A 61 0.44 29.39 18.36
C ALA A 61 1.86 28.90 18.68
N TYR A 62 2.19 27.61 18.63
CA TYR A 62 3.60 27.19 18.72
C TYR A 62 4.44 27.82 17.58
N PRO A 63 5.69 28.29 17.80
CA PRO A 63 6.51 28.24 19.02
C PRO A 63 6.31 29.42 19.98
N LEU A 64 5.27 30.24 19.81
CA LEU A 64 4.81 31.16 20.86
C LEU A 64 4.06 30.39 21.94
N SER A 65 3.60 31.11 22.97
CA SER A 65 2.79 30.51 24.01
C SER A 65 1.41 30.12 23.48
N TYR A 66 0.89 28.96 23.92
CA TYR A 66 -0.50 28.59 23.65
C TYR A 66 -1.47 29.53 24.38
N CYS A 67 -2.75 29.42 24.04
CA CYS A 67 -3.77 30.33 24.57
C CYS A 67 -4.59 29.68 25.70
N ASN A 68 -5.28 30.52 26.47
CA ASN A 68 -6.11 30.07 27.57
C ASN A 68 -7.45 29.48 27.11
N ASN A 69 -8.07 28.72 28.01
CA ASN A 69 -9.40 28.12 27.87
C ASN A 69 -9.53 27.24 26.63
N MET A 70 -8.44 26.58 26.22
CA MET A 70 -8.44 25.70 25.06
C MET A 70 -9.00 24.34 25.43
N LEU A 71 -9.73 23.76 24.48
CA LEU A 71 -10.09 22.35 24.45
C LEU A 71 -9.89 21.85 23.02
N CYS A 72 -8.74 21.25 22.78
CA CYS A 72 -8.36 20.71 21.49
C CYS A 72 -8.38 19.20 21.55
N VAL A 73 -9.34 18.58 20.87
CA VAL A 73 -9.36 17.14 20.63
C VAL A 73 -8.85 16.87 19.22
N THR A 74 -7.86 15.99 19.11
CA THR A 74 -7.27 15.58 17.84
C THR A 74 -7.15 14.07 17.78
N THR A 75 -7.62 13.48 16.69
CA THR A 75 -7.48 12.04 16.43
C THR A 75 -6.45 11.83 15.32
N ILE A 76 -5.54 10.89 15.52
CA ILE A 76 -4.56 10.46 14.52
C ILE A 76 -4.89 9.02 14.16
N THR A 77 -5.07 8.74 12.88
CA THR A 77 -5.42 7.42 12.36
C THR A 77 -4.28 6.88 11.50
N ALA A 78 -3.80 5.69 11.83
CA ALA A 78 -2.88 4.90 11.02
C ALA A 78 -3.64 4.12 9.93
N PRO A 79 -2.96 3.66 8.87
CA PRO A 79 -3.53 2.70 7.93
C PRO A 79 -3.84 1.36 8.62
N GLU A 80 -4.68 0.55 7.99
CA GLU A 80 -5.06 -0.78 8.48
C GLU A 80 -3.81 -1.63 8.78
N GLY A 81 -3.84 -2.37 9.90
CA GLY A 81 -2.72 -3.20 10.34
C GLY A 81 -1.51 -2.44 10.90
N HIS A 82 -1.64 -1.14 11.15
CA HIS A 82 -0.60 -0.30 11.73
C HIS A 82 -1.11 0.42 12.99
N HIS A 83 -0.18 0.92 13.80
CA HIS A 83 -0.46 1.77 14.95
C HIS A 83 0.26 3.11 14.82
N VAL A 84 -0.19 4.09 15.59
CA VAL A 84 0.39 5.43 15.63
C VAL A 84 1.58 5.44 16.58
N VAL A 85 2.66 6.09 16.13
CA VAL A 85 3.84 6.33 16.94
C VAL A 85 4.10 7.82 17.06
N LEU A 86 4.22 8.29 18.30
CA LEU A 86 4.46 9.69 18.62
C LEU A 86 5.87 9.92 19.13
N ASN A 87 6.45 11.03 18.71
CA ASN A 87 7.68 11.59 19.22
C ASN A 87 7.43 13.02 19.72
N ILE A 88 7.37 13.21 21.05
CA ILE A 88 7.17 14.53 21.63
C ILE A 88 8.53 15.23 21.73
N THR A 89 8.78 16.18 20.83
CA THR A 89 10.08 16.84 20.67
C THR A 89 10.27 18.06 21.56
N ASP A 90 9.18 18.76 21.91
CA ASP A 90 9.17 19.90 22.82
C ASP A 90 7.88 19.88 23.64
N PHE A 91 7.98 20.13 24.94
CA PHE A 91 6.84 20.12 25.85
C PHE A 91 7.06 21.00 27.07
N TYR A 92 6.25 22.04 27.17
CA TYR A 92 6.17 22.89 28.34
C TYR A 92 4.77 23.50 28.47
N THR A 93 4.01 23.03 29.46
CA THR A 93 2.69 23.58 29.84
C THR A 93 2.69 24.06 31.29
N GLU A 94 1.62 24.73 31.73
CA GLU A 94 1.47 25.08 33.13
C GLU A 94 1.37 23.80 33.99
N PRO A 95 2.22 23.66 35.02
CA PRO A 95 2.15 22.51 35.91
C PRO A 95 0.78 22.39 36.59
N TYR A 96 0.19 21.18 36.55
CA TYR A 96 -1.05 20.79 37.25
C TYR A 96 -2.35 21.44 36.77
N LYS A 97 -2.28 22.40 35.85
CA LYS A 97 -3.46 23.08 35.28
C LYS A 97 -3.68 22.68 33.82
N ASP A 98 -2.62 22.80 33.03
CA ASP A 98 -2.68 22.64 31.59
C ASP A 98 -2.09 21.31 31.16
N VAL A 99 -2.91 20.50 30.52
CA VAL A 99 -2.66 19.08 30.34
C VAL A 99 -2.76 18.66 28.87
N LEU A 100 -1.86 17.77 28.48
CA LEU A 100 -1.99 16.95 27.27
C LEU A 100 -2.26 15.52 27.71
N ALA A 101 -3.44 15.01 27.41
CA ALA A 101 -3.83 13.62 27.63
C ALA A 101 -3.77 12.83 26.32
N ILE A 102 -3.28 11.60 26.38
CA ILE A 102 -3.13 10.69 25.25
C ILE A 102 -3.93 9.42 25.54
N PHE A 103 -4.75 9.01 24.58
CA PHE A 103 -5.59 7.82 24.66
C PHE A 103 -5.35 6.89 23.48
N ASP A 104 -5.34 5.59 23.76
CA ASP A 104 -5.26 4.53 22.76
C ASP A 104 -6.66 4.22 22.23
N GLY A 105 -6.98 4.77 21.07
CA GLY A 105 -8.29 4.66 20.43
C GLY A 105 -8.70 5.94 19.70
N GLN A 106 -9.84 5.87 19.00
CA GLN A 106 -10.36 6.98 18.20
C GLN A 106 -10.89 8.16 19.04
N ASN A 107 -11.26 7.89 20.30
CA ASN A 107 -11.86 8.84 21.23
C ASN A 107 -11.29 8.69 22.65
N ILE A 108 -11.72 9.57 23.57
CA ILE A 108 -11.37 9.56 25.00
C ILE A 108 -11.86 8.34 25.79
N THR A 109 -12.66 7.46 25.17
CA THR A 109 -13.10 6.20 25.77
C THR A 109 -12.05 5.09 25.64
N GLY A 110 -10.99 5.32 24.86
CA GLY A 110 -9.85 4.42 24.74
C GLY A 110 -9.02 4.34 26.01
N GLU A 111 -8.02 3.46 26.03
CA GLU A 111 -7.13 3.29 27.18
C GLU A 111 -6.32 4.57 27.42
N HIS A 112 -6.28 5.06 28.65
CA HIS A 112 -5.51 6.26 28.98
C HIS A 112 -4.02 5.94 29.06
N MET A 113 -3.25 6.41 28.08
CA MET A 113 -1.81 6.15 27.98
C MET A 113 -0.97 7.10 28.81
N GLY A 114 -1.41 8.35 28.98
CA GLY A 114 -0.66 9.33 29.73
C GLY A 114 -1.30 10.70 29.83
N LEU A 115 -1.03 11.38 30.95
CA LEU A 115 -1.41 12.75 31.21
C LEU A 115 -0.15 13.55 31.56
N PHE A 116 0.15 14.53 30.73
CA PHE A 116 1.39 15.28 30.79
C PHE A 116 1.12 16.76 31.08
N HIS A 117 1.95 17.35 31.94
CA HIS A 117 1.92 18.77 32.26
C HIS A 117 3.31 19.23 32.75
N GLY A 118 3.52 20.55 32.80
CA GLY A 118 4.79 21.13 33.22
C GLY A 118 5.88 20.99 32.16
N LYS A 119 7.13 21.26 32.54
CA LYS A 119 8.29 21.04 31.65
C LYS A 119 8.73 19.59 31.72
N ARG A 120 8.64 18.86 30.60
CA ARG A 120 9.02 17.44 30.54
C ARG A 120 9.86 17.13 29.31
N LYS A 121 10.72 16.11 29.44
CA LYS A 121 11.44 15.52 28.32
C LYS A 121 10.89 14.12 28.06
N PHE A 122 10.78 13.74 26.80
CA PHE A 122 10.29 12.43 26.37
C PHE A 122 11.44 11.70 25.66
N PRO A 123 12.23 10.88 26.37
CA PRO A 123 13.38 10.20 25.78
C PRO A 123 12.99 8.97 24.94
N TYR A 124 11.71 8.62 24.88
CA TYR A 124 11.18 7.46 24.17
C TYR A 124 9.98 7.83 23.31
N LEU A 125 9.73 7.01 22.28
CA LEU A 125 8.55 7.09 21.44
C LEU A 125 7.34 6.48 22.16
N ILE A 126 6.18 7.13 22.04
CA ILE A 126 4.92 6.63 22.57
C ILE A 126 4.21 5.86 21.46
N ARG A 127 3.91 4.59 21.68
CA ARG A 127 3.23 3.70 20.73
C ARG A 127 1.91 3.25 21.31
N ASN A 128 0.85 3.37 20.53
CA ASN A 128 -0.45 2.82 20.90
C ASN A 128 -0.64 1.43 20.27
N THR A 129 -1.73 0.75 20.61
CA THR A 129 -2.05 -0.60 20.14
C THR A 129 -3.15 -0.62 19.08
N ASN A 130 -4.05 0.36 19.08
CA ASN A 130 -5.09 0.48 18.06
C ASN A 130 -4.60 1.19 16.79
N GLU A 131 -5.42 1.18 15.75
CA GLU A 131 -5.17 1.95 14.52
C GLU A 131 -5.35 3.46 14.71
N SER A 132 -5.89 3.89 15.84
CA SER A 132 -6.17 5.29 16.13
C SER A 132 -5.67 5.68 17.51
N LEU A 133 -5.18 6.92 17.61
CA LEU A 133 -4.76 7.55 18.86
C LEU A 133 -5.46 8.89 19.01
N SER A 134 -5.90 9.22 20.22
CA SER A 134 -6.53 10.50 20.53
C SER A 134 -5.67 11.35 21.45
N LEU A 135 -5.60 12.64 21.14
CA LEU A 135 -4.93 13.67 21.92
C LEU A 135 -5.96 14.67 22.42
N VAL A 136 -5.89 15.01 23.69
CA VAL A 136 -6.72 16.06 24.30
C VAL A 136 -5.80 17.07 24.98
N PHE A 137 -5.75 18.28 24.43
CA PHE A 137 -5.07 19.40 25.06
C PHE A 137 -6.09 20.33 25.70
N LYS A 138 -5.91 20.60 27.00
CA LYS A 138 -6.77 21.49 27.77
C LYS A 138 -5.92 22.53 28.51
N SER A 139 -6.30 23.80 28.40
CA SER A 139 -5.72 24.89 29.20
C SER A 139 -6.76 25.60 30.06
N ASP A 140 -6.32 26.16 31.18
CA ASP A 140 -7.13 26.98 32.08
C ASP A 140 -7.13 28.47 31.64
N HIS A 141 -7.56 29.38 32.51
CA HIS A 141 -7.78 30.78 32.15
C HIS A 141 -6.53 31.67 32.23
N ASP A 142 -5.43 31.16 32.78
CA ASP A 142 -4.22 31.92 33.09
C ASP A 142 -2.94 31.21 32.56
N VAL A 143 -1.78 31.77 32.90
CA VAL A 143 -0.40 31.26 32.73
C VAL A 143 -0.17 30.24 31.62
N CYS A 144 0.60 30.63 30.61
CA CYS A 144 0.93 29.74 29.50
C CYS A 144 2.40 29.82 29.14
N TYR A 145 2.78 28.75 28.45
CA TYR A 145 4.12 28.45 28.03
C TYR A 145 4.09 28.06 26.56
N ARG A 146 5.21 27.59 26.04
CA ARG A 146 5.36 27.24 24.62
C ARG A 146 4.40 26.14 24.13
N GLY A 147 3.92 25.28 25.03
CA GLY A 147 2.99 24.20 24.69
C GLY A 147 3.71 22.94 24.25
N TYR A 148 3.23 22.30 23.18
CA TYR A 148 3.81 21.05 22.70
C TYR A 148 4.11 21.09 21.20
N ARG A 149 5.17 20.37 20.84
CA ARG A 149 5.49 20.00 19.46
C ARG A 149 5.79 18.53 19.41
N LEU A 150 4.98 17.80 18.66
CA LEU A 150 5.14 16.37 18.47
C LEU A 150 5.18 16.01 16.99
N LEU A 151 5.86 14.90 16.71
CA LEU A 151 5.86 14.26 15.41
C LEU A 151 5.10 12.94 15.53
N PHE A 152 4.40 12.55 14.47
CA PHE A 152 3.70 11.27 14.41
C PHE A 152 3.96 10.56 13.08
N SER A 153 4.00 9.23 13.14
CA SER A 153 4.16 8.31 12.01
C SER A 153 3.30 7.06 12.26
N ALA A 154 3.15 6.20 11.26
CA ALA A 154 2.61 4.85 11.44
C ALA A 154 3.75 3.82 11.52
N GLU A 155 3.59 2.81 12.37
CA GLU A 155 4.44 1.61 12.45
C GLU A 155 3.57 0.35 12.31
N LEU A 156 4.11 -0.71 11.70
CA LEU A 156 3.41 -1.99 11.53
C LEU A 156 3.04 -2.58 12.90
N ASN A 157 1.84 -3.14 13.01
CA ASN A 157 1.50 -3.96 14.16
C ASN A 157 2.36 -5.22 14.10
N GLY A 158 3.10 -5.53 15.16
CA GLY A 158 4.08 -6.63 15.21
C GLY A 158 3.52 -8.03 14.92
N ASP A 159 2.21 -8.16 14.76
CA ASP A 159 1.49 -9.39 14.42
C ASP A 159 1.17 -9.53 12.93
N VAL A 160 1.35 -8.47 12.13
CA VAL A 160 1.30 -8.55 10.66
C VAL A 160 2.71 -8.81 10.17
N VAL A 161 3.18 -10.04 10.41
CA VAL A 161 4.19 -10.59 9.51
C VAL A 161 3.52 -10.59 8.15
N ASP A 162 3.96 -9.69 7.26
CA ASP A 162 3.64 -9.72 5.83
C ASP A 162 4.15 -11.05 5.26
N ALA A 163 3.42 -12.12 5.54
CA ALA A 163 3.58 -13.41 4.90
C ALA A 163 2.96 -13.40 3.49
N ASP A 164 2.43 -12.27 3.00
CA ASP A 164 1.86 -12.20 1.65
C ASP A 164 2.05 -10.91 0.83
N ALA A 165 2.98 -10.02 1.17
CA ALA A 165 3.36 -8.93 0.25
C ALA A 165 4.39 -9.37 -0.82
N GLY A 166 4.97 -10.57 -0.70
CA GLY A 166 6.02 -11.08 -1.59
C GLY A 166 5.73 -12.42 -2.28
N THR A 167 4.66 -13.13 -1.93
CA THR A 167 4.41 -14.49 -2.44
C THR A 167 3.44 -14.53 -3.62
N SER A 168 2.45 -13.65 -3.66
CA SER A 168 1.42 -13.65 -4.71
C SER A 168 1.95 -13.35 -6.12
N THR A 169 2.96 -12.48 -6.27
CA THR A 169 3.58 -12.18 -7.57
C THR A 169 4.49 -13.31 -8.07
N HIS A 170 5.16 -14.03 -7.17
CA HIS A 170 5.99 -15.18 -7.52
C HIS A 170 5.16 -16.41 -7.94
N PHE A 171 4.05 -16.69 -7.25
CA PHE A 171 3.15 -17.78 -7.67
C PHE A 171 2.52 -17.49 -9.03
N SER A 172 2.09 -16.25 -9.27
CA SER A 172 1.53 -15.85 -10.56
C SER A 172 2.54 -15.96 -11.71
N THR A 173 3.77 -15.49 -11.52
CA THR A 173 4.82 -15.57 -12.57
C THR A 173 5.27 -17.01 -12.84
N ILE A 174 5.41 -17.85 -11.82
CA ILE A 174 5.74 -19.27 -12.00
C ILE A 174 4.64 -19.99 -12.79
N VAL A 175 3.36 -19.76 -12.46
CA VAL A 175 2.24 -20.36 -13.18
C VAL A 175 2.21 -19.91 -14.65
N ILE A 176 2.45 -18.62 -14.92
CA ILE A 176 2.52 -18.09 -16.30
C ILE A 176 3.70 -18.70 -17.08
N ILE A 177 4.88 -18.83 -16.46
CA ILE A 177 6.04 -19.46 -17.08
C ILE A 177 5.74 -20.93 -17.40
N LEU A 178 5.17 -21.69 -16.46
CA LEU A 178 4.80 -23.10 -16.68
C LEU A 178 3.77 -23.24 -17.80
N LEU A 179 2.74 -22.40 -17.83
CA LEU A 179 1.75 -22.40 -18.91
C LEU A 179 2.38 -22.07 -20.27
N SER A 180 3.31 -21.09 -20.32
CA SER A 180 4.02 -20.74 -21.55
C SER A 180 4.88 -21.90 -22.08
N ILE A 181 5.58 -22.62 -21.20
CA ILE A 181 6.40 -23.78 -21.55
C ILE A 181 5.53 -24.92 -22.10
N LEU A 182 4.39 -25.20 -21.46
CA LEU A 182 3.45 -26.24 -21.93
C LEU A 182 2.89 -25.92 -23.33
N VAL A 183 2.57 -24.65 -23.59
CA VAL A 183 2.11 -24.19 -24.92
C VAL A 183 3.21 -24.38 -25.97
N VAL A 184 4.45 -23.99 -25.66
CA VAL A 184 5.59 -24.18 -26.58
C VAL A 184 5.81 -25.66 -26.88
N ILE A 185 5.80 -26.53 -25.86
CA ILE A 185 5.92 -27.98 -26.03
C ILE A 185 4.79 -28.51 -26.93
N ALA A 186 3.54 -28.09 -26.71
CA ALA A 186 2.42 -28.52 -27.53
C ALA A 186 2.56 -28.09 -29.00
N ILE A 187 3.04 -26.88 -29.26
CA ILE A 187 3.33 -26.38 -30.62
C ILE A 187 4.45 -27.21 -31.26
N VAL A 188 5.56 -27.43 -30.55
CA VAL A 188 6.69 -28.24 -31.05
C VAL A 188 6.23 -29.65 -31.37
N VAL A 189 5.49 -30.31 -30.48
CA VAL A 189 4.91 -31.64 -30.72
C VAL A 189 4.00 -31.62 -31.94
N LYS A 190 3.18 -30.59 -32.13
CA LYS A 190 2.29 -30.45 -33.29
C LYS A 190 3.06 -30.26 -34.60
N VAL A 191 4.14 -29.47 -34.58
CA VAL A 191 5.03 -29.26 -35.74
C VAL A 191 5.77 -30.56 -36.09
N ILE A 192 6.34 -31.23 -35.08
CA ILE A 192 7.03 -32.51 -35.25
C ILE A 192 6.07 -33.57 -35.81
N ARG A 193 4.86 -33.71 -35.25
CA ARG A 193 3.83 -34.61 -35.78
C ARG A 193 3.48 -34.27 -37.24
N ARG A 194 3.37 -32.99 -37.58
CA ARG A 194 3.09 -32.55 -38.95
C ARG A 194 4.24 -32.88 -39.90
N PHE A 195 5.48 -32.74 -39.46
CA PHE A 195 6.67 -33.07 -40.24
C PHE A 195 6.78 -34.57 -40.49
N TYR A 196 6.66 -35.40 -39.44
CA TYR A 196 6.63 -36.85 -39.58
C TYR A 196 5.46 -37.34 -40.44
N PHE A 197 4.30 -36.67 -40.39
CA PHE A 197 3.16 -36.99 -41.25
C PHE A 197 3.45 -36.66 -42.73
N VAL A 198 4.09 -35.52 -43.02
CA VAL A 198 4.49 -35.15 -44.38
C VAL A 198 5.56 -36.09 -44.93
N GLU A 199 6.55 -36.46 -44.14
CA GLU A 199 7.60 -37.40 -44.55
C GLU A 199 7.03 -38.80 -44.84
N LYS A 200 6.13 -39.31 -43.98
CA LYS A 200 5.46 -40.60 -44.19
C LYS A 200 4.51 -40.61 -45.40
N THR A 201 3.87 -39.49 -45.72
CA THR A 201 3.01 -39.38 -46.91
C THR A 201 3.82 -39.25 -48.20
N LEU A 202 4.98 -38.59 -48.17
CA LEU A 202 5.91 -38.54 -49.29
C LEU A 202 6.49 -39.92 -49.63
N GLU A 203 6.88 -40.71 -48.61
CA GLU A 203 7.28 -42.12 -48.79
C GLU A 203 6.19 -42.95 -49.48
N LEU A 204 4.92 -42.79 -49.07
CA LEU A 204 3.78 -43.49 -49.67
C LEU A 204 3.50 -43.02 -51.11
N ILE A 205 3.63 -41.73 -51.41
CA ILE A 205 3.44 -41.18 -52.77
C ILE A 205 4.57 -41.65 -53.70
N VAL A 206 5.82 -41.71 -53.22
CA VAL A 206 6.97 -42.24 -53.98
C VAL A 206 6.79 -43.73 -54.23
N TRP A 207 6.32 -44.50 -53.25
CA TRP A 207 5.96 -45.91 -53.42
C TRP A 207 4.81 -46.07 -54.43
N CYS A 208 3.75 -45.25 -54.35
CA CYS A 208 2.63 -45.30 -55.28
C CYS A 208 3.02 -44.90 -56.72
N ARG A 209 3.97 -43.98 -56.88
CA ARG A 209 4.54 -43.61 -58.20
C ARG A 209 5.48 -44.68 -58.75
N ARG A 210 6.15 -45.44 -57.89
CA ARG A 210 7.02 -46.57 -58.26
C ARG A 210 6.25 -47.86 -58.54
N SER A 211 5.02 -47.99 -58.03
CA SER A 211 4.14 -49.15 -58.23
C SER A 211 3.17 -49.03 -59.43
N ARG A 212 3.19 -47.92 -60.21
CA ARG A 212 2.51 -47.83 -61.52
C ARG A 212 3.21 -48.65 -62.61
N GLY A 213 3.51 -49.90 -62.32
CA GLY A 213 4.10 -50.85 -63.25
C GLY A 213 3.81 -52.31 -62.93
N VAL A 214 3.13 -52.65 -61.83
CA VAL A 214 2.81 -54.05 -61.52
C VAL A 214 1.43 -54.13 -60.86
N TYR A 215 0.47 -54.67 -61.60
CA TYR A 215 -0.78 -55.21 -61.06
C TYR A 215 -0.43 -56.35 -60.12
N LEU A 216 -0.80 -56.29 -58.85
CA LEU A 216 -0.89 -57.48 -58.00
C LEU A 216 -1.94 -57.25 -56.92
N ASN A 217 -2.93 -58.14 -56.95
CA ASN A 217 -3.91 -58.36 -55.90
C ASN A 217 -3.19 -58.74 -54.59
N GLU A 218 -3.87 -58.50 -53.46
CA GLU A 218 -3.45 -58.74 -52.07
C GLU A 218 -2.81 -57.55 -51.35
N ALA A 219 -3.67 -56.72 -50.74
CA ALA A 219 -3.27 -55.83 -49.66
C ALA A 219 -3.06 -56.66 -48.38
N LYS A 220 -1.82 -57.09 -48.10
CA LYS A 220 -1.42 -57.50 -46.76
C LYS A 220 -0.99 -56.27 -45.96
N ALA A 221 -1.75 -55.97 -44.92
CA ALA A 221 -1.40 -54.94 -43.94
C ALA A 221 -0.06 -55.27 -43.26
N SER A 222 0.83 -54.29 -43.19
CA SER A 222 2.13 -54.40 -42.50
C SER A 222 1.94 -54.58 -40.97
N PRO A 223 2.80 -55.38 -40.29
CA PRO A 223 2.61 -55.73 -38.87
C PRO A 223 2.84 -54.58 -37.87
N PHE A 224 3.24 -53.40 -38.34
CA PHE A 224 3.74 -52.34 -37.46
C PHE A 224 2.65 -51.60 -36.68
N TYR A 225 1.38 -51.73 -37.10
CA TYR A 225 0.28 -50.91 -36.59
C TYR A 225 -0.42 -51.46 -35.34
N LYS A 226 -0.05 -52.67 -34.87
CA LYS A 226 -0.67 -53.30 -33.69
C LYS A 226 -0.08 -52.90 -32.34
N LYS A 227 1.04 -52.13 -32.30
CA LYS A 227 1.79 -51.87 -31.06
C LYS A 227 1.44 -50.55 -30.33
N PHE A 228 0.66 -49.66 -30.95
CA PHE A 228 0.40 -48.32 -30.38
C PHE A 228 -1.07 -47.98 -30.10
N GLY A 229 -2.01 -48.92 -30.24
CA GLY A 229 -3.37 -48.76 -29.71
C GLY A 229 -4.14 -47.51 -30.15
N LEU A 230 -3.87 -47.02 -31.37
CA LEU A 230 -4.64 -45.93 -31.96
C LEU A 230 -5.70 -46.54 -32.88
N ASP A 231 -6.96 -46.46 -32.48
CA ASP A 231 -8.09 -46.71 -33.38
C ASP A 231 -8.11 -45.61 -34.44
N TYR A 232 -7.94 -45.98 -35.71
CA TYR A 232 -8.24 -45.11 -36.83
C TYR A 232 -9.33 -45.77 -37.67
N THR A 233 -10.53 -45.20 -37.57
CA THR A 233 -11.61 -45.38 -38.53
C THR A 233 -11.12 -44.87 -39.89
N ILE A 234 -11.01 -45.79 -40.86
CA ILE A 234 -10.73 -45.45 -42.25
C ILE A 234 -11.97 -44.73 -42.78
N ALA A 235 -11.84 -43.44 -43.10
CA ALA A 235 -12.86 -42.72 -43.85
C ALA A 235 -12.99 -43.35 -45.24
N ASN A 236 -14.13 -43.98 -45.51
CA ASN A 236 -14.50 -44.45 -46.84
C ASN A 236 -14.47 -43.28 -47.82
N ILE A 237 -13.52 -43.26 -48.74
CA ILE A 237 -13.54 -42.38 -49.89
C ILE A 237 -14.31 -43.11 -51.00
N THR A 238 -15.62 -42.84 -51.08
CA THR A 238 -16.45 -43.20 -52.22
C THR A 238 -16.16 -42.24 -53.38
N TYR A 239 -15.47 -42.69 -54.42
CA TYR A 239 -15.42 -41.97 -55.69
C TYR A 239 -16.68 -42.26 -56.50
N THR A 240 -17.65 -41.35 -56.47
CA THR A 240 -18.69 -41.28 -57.49
C THR A 240 -18.16 -40.44 -58.65
N ASN A 241 -17.86 -41.05 -59.79
CA ASN A 241 -17.84 -40.34 -61.08
C ASN A 241 -18.86 -41.01 -62.00
N LYS A 242 -20.01 -40.34 -62.12
CA LYS A 242 -21.06 -40.57 -63.10
C LYS A 242 -20.77 -39.69 -64.32
N ILE A 243 -21.09 -40.21 -65.52
CA ILE A 243 -21.66 -39.48 -66.69
C ILE A 243 -20.61 -38.72 -67.57
N LEU A 244 -20.54 -38.77 -68.91
CA LEU A 244 -21.39 -39.24 -70.03
C LEU A 244 -20.54 -39.32 -71.35
N VAL A 245 -20.90 -40.28 -72.22
CA VAL A 245 -21.07 -40.29 -73.70
C VAL A 245 -20.15 -39.48 -74.64
N HIS A 246 -19.65 -40.21 -75.67
CA HIS A 246 -19.64 -39.96 -77.14
C HIS A 246 -18.56 -40.88 -77.73
N THR A 247 -18.71 -41.73 -78.75
CA THR A 247 -19.67 -41.99 -79.84
C THR A 247 -19.62 -43.47 -80.18
#